data_AF-A0AA41DQK5-F1
#
_entry.id   AF-A0AA41DQK5-F1
#
_cell.length_a   1.000
_cell.length_b   1.000
_cell.length_c   1.000
_cell.angle_alpha   90.00
_cell.angle_beta   90.00
_cell.angle_gamma   90.00
#
_symmetry.space_group_name_H-M   'P 1'
#
loop_
_entity.id
_entity.type
_entity.pdbx_description
1 polymer ?
#
loop_
_entity_poly.entity_id
_entity_poly.type
_entity_poly.pdbx_seq_one_letter_code
_entity_poly.pdbx_strand_id
1 'polypeptide(L)'
;MLIRACDIDKKVPAKNYTITVDDGRSISKDLCAEHGEPFEEWLEEAGPATDPTDLVLDQDWLGAADEAPKEEPAEEEPAPVVPKRPAPKRAAAKKTTARRRPKIVSLEEIEAQKKS
;
A
#
# COMPACT_ATOMS: atom_id res chain seq x y z
N MET A 1 2.19 -19.44 11.47
CA MET A 1 2.00 -17.99 11.70
C MET A 1 3.17 -17.25 11.10
N LEU A 2 2.93 -16.36 10.13
CA LEU A 2 4.00 -15.53 9.56
C LEU A 2 4.15 -14.29 10.43
N ILE A 3 5.27 -14.19 11.15
CA ILE A 3 5.58 -13.04 12.00
C ILE A 3 6.20 -11.95 11.13
N ARG A 4 5.51 -10.82 10.96
CA ARG A 4 6.02 -9.65 10.23
C ARG A 4 6.48 -8.56 11.19
N ALA A 5 7.64 -7.99 10.89
CA ALA A 5 8.19 -6.85 11.61
C ALA A 5 7.90 -5.57 10.82
N CYS A 6 7.69 -4.47 11.54
CA CYS A 6 7.50 -3.16 10.95
C CYS A 6 8.78 -2.68 10.24
N ASP A 7 8.63 -2.08 9.06
CA ASP A 7 9.75 -1.57 8.26
C ASP A 7 10.46 -0.37 8.90
N ILE A 8 9.80 0.34 9.83
CA ILE A 8 10.32 1.56 10.46
C ILE A 8 11.09 1.23 11.75
N ASP A 9 10.46 0.51 12.67
CA ASP A 9 10.95 0.28 14.03
C ASP A 9 11.16 -1.20 14.37
N LYS A 10 10.92 -2.12 13.42
CA LYS A 10 11.07 -3.58 13.57
C LYS A 10 10.22 -4.20 14.69
N LYS A 11 9.21 -3.50 15.18
CA LYS A 11 8.22 -4.05 16.13
C LYS A 11 7.34 -5.10 15.45
N VAL A 12 6.84 -6.04 16.24
CA VAL A 12 5.99 -7.16 15.82
C VAL A 12 4.75 -7.20 16.73
N PRO A 13 3.52 -7.46 16.22
CA PRO A 13 3.17 -7.75 14.83
C PRO A 13 2.95 -6.48 13.98
N ALA A 14 3.18 -6.59 12.67
CA ALA A 14 2.93 -5.55 11.69
C ALA A 14 1.86 -5.95 10.66
N LYS A 15 1.07 -4.97 10.21
CA LYS A 15 0.11 -5.06 9.11
C LYS A 15 0.79 -4.67 7.79
N ASN A 16 0.37 -5.28 6.68
CA ASN A 16 0.88 -4.93 5.35
C ASN A 16 -0.05 -3.94 4.67
N TYR A 17 0.51 -2.81 4.24
CA TYR A 17 -0.18 -1.82 3.42
C TYR A 17 0.45 -1.82 2.04
N THR A 18 -0.38 -1.79 1.00
CA THR A 18 0.08 -1.60 -0.38
C THR A 18 -0.62 -0.37 -0.95
N ILE A 19 0.18 0.62 -1.34
CA ILE A 19 -0.30 1.89 -1.88
C ILE A 19 -0.05 1.86 -3.38
N THR A 20 -1.12 1.95 -4.14
CA THR A 20 -1.11 2.08 -5.60
C THR A 20 -1.48 3.50 -5.97
N VAL A 21 -0.64 4.14 -6.78
CA VAL A 21 -0.89 5.47 -7.33
C VAL A 21 -1.34 5.32 -8.78
N ASP A 22 -2.18 6.22 -9.26
CA ASP A 22 -2.72 6.22 -10.64
C ASP A 22 -1.63 6.23 -11.72
N ASP A 23 -0.44 6.73 -11.39
CA ASP A 23 0.78 6.67 -12.23
C ASP A 23 1.33 5.24 -12.43
N GLY A 24 0.64 4.21 -11.95
CA GLY A 24 1.02 2.79 -12.05
C GLY A 24 2.14 2.38 -11.08
N ARG A 25 2.45 3.22 -10.09
CA ARG A 25 3.46 2.91 -9.07
C ARG A 25 2.81 2.26 -7.86
N SER A 26 3.37 1.14 -7.43
CA SER A 26 2.97 0.46 -6.20
C SER A 26 4.13 0.42 -5.20
N ILE A 27 3.85 0.68 -3.93
CA ILE A 27 4.77 0.42 -2.82
C ILE A 27 4.07 -0.40 -1.75
N SER A 28 4.74 -1.44 -1.25
CA SER A 28 4.26 -2.25 -0.13
C SER A 28 5.11 -1.95 1.10
N LYS A 29 4.48 -1.82 2.26
CA LYS A 29 5.12 -1.50 3.53
C LYS A 29 4.46 -2.23 4.69
N ASP A 30 5.26 -2.79 5.58
CA ASP A 30 4.79 -3.42 6.82
C ASP A 30 4.88 -2.41 7.97
N LEU A 31 3.77 -2.14 8.66
CA LEU A 31 3.68 -1.13 9.73
C LEU A 31 3.05 -1.72 11.00
N CYS A 32 3.63 -1.41 12.17
CA CYS A 32 3.02 -1.71 13.47
C CYS A 32 1.83 -0.77 13.75
N ALA A 33 1.05 -1.06 14.81
CA ALA A 33 -0.16 -0.29 15.14
C ALA A 33 0.07 1.23 15.21
N GLU A 34 1.15 1.67 15.87
CA GLU A 34 1.50 3.09 16.00
C GLU A 34 1.80 3.76 14.65
N HIS A 35 2.48 3.07 13.73
CA HIS A 35 2.85 3.63 12.43
C HIS A 35 1.77 3.44 11.36
N GLY A 36 0.87 2.49 11.55
CA GLY A 36 -0.28 2.23 10.68
C GLY A 36 -1.46 3.15 11.00
N GLU A 37 -1.55 3.70 12.21
CA GLU A 37 -2.64 4.57 12.66
C GLU A 37 -2.97 5.73 11.68
N PRO A 38 -2.00 6.50 11.16
CA PRO A 38 -2.30 7.57 10.21
C PRO A 38 -2.87 7.05 8.88
N PHE A 39 -2.49 5.83 8.47
CA PHE A 39 -3.01 5.22 7.24
C PHE A 39 -4.43 4.70 7.44
N GLU A 40 -4.72 4.12 8.60
CA GLU A 40 -6.07 3.65 8.94
C GLU A 40 -7.04 4.83 9.06
N GLU A 41 -6.61 5.95 9.65
CA GLU A 41 -7.40 7.19 9.70
C GLU A 41 -7.76 7.69 8.30
N TRP A 42 -6.79 7.76 7.39
CA TRP A 42 -7.04 8.16 5.99
C TRP A 42 -7.93 7.16 5.23
N LEU A 43 -7.82 5.87 5.51
CA LEU A 43 -8.64 4.83 4.89
C LEU A 43 -10.09 4.85 5.42
N GLU A 44 -10.29 5.15 6.70
CA GLU A 44 -11.62 5.31 7.31
C GLU A 44 -12.30 6.60 6.81
N GLU A 45 -11.56 7.70 6.70
CA GLU A 45 -12.06 8.96 6.11
C GLU A 45 -12.45 8.77 4.64
N ALA A 46 -11.63 8.03 3.87
CA ALA A 46 -11.94 7.71 2.48
C ALA A 46 -13.17 6.78 2.34
N GLY A 47 -13.64 6.20 3.45
CA GLY A 47 -14.63 5.13 3.50
C GLY A 47 -14.05 3.87 2.87
N PRO A 48 -14.18 2.69 3.51
CA PRO A 48 -13.99 1.47 2.75
C PRO A 48 -14.99 1.51 1.60
N ALA A 49 -14.55 1.35 0.35
CA ALA A 49 -15.43 1.17 -0.82
C ALA A 49 -16.16 -0.20 -0.77
N THR A 50 -16.56 -0.61 0.42
CA THR A 50 -17.30 -1.80 0.79
C THR A 50 -18.14 -1.41 2.00
N ASP A 51 -19.33 -0.86 1.76
CA ASP A 51 -20.41 -0.91 2.74
C ASP A 51 -20.96 -2.34 2.75
N PRO A 52 -20.65 -3.20 3.73
CA PRO A 52 -21.38 -4.46 3.90
C PRO A 52 -22.84 -4.23 4.33
N THR A 53 -23.23 -2.97 4.63
CA THR A 53 -24.62 -2.57 4.89
C THR A 53 -25.42 -2.29 3.61
N ASP A 54 -24.79 -2.16 2.44
CA ASP A 54 -25.51 -2.11 1.15
C ASP A 54 -25.83 -3.52 0.59
N LEU A 55 -25.35 -4.59 1.26
CA LEU A 55 -25.68 -5.98 0.92
C LEU A 55 -26.79 -6.59 1.79
N VAL A 56 -27.51 -5.79 2.59
CA VAL A 56 -28.61 -6.27 3.43
C VAL A 56 -29.84 -5.36 3.32
N LEU A 57 -30.36 -5.18 2.11
CA LEU A 57 -31.74 -4.72 1.95
C LEU A 57 -32.37 -5.21 0.63
N ASP A 58 -32.31 -6.51 0.34
CA ASP A 58 -33.30 -7.23 -0.50
C ASP A 58 -33.03 -8.75 -0.45
N GLN A 59 -32.97 -9.31 0.77
CA GLN A 59 -32.95 -10.76 0.99
C GLN A 59 -34.39 -11.33 1.09
N ASP A 60 -35.27 -10.86 0.21
CA ASP A 60 -36.67 -11.30 0.08
C ASP A 60 -37.09 -11.46 -1.40
N TRP A 61 -36.15 -11.85 -2.28
CA TRP A 61 -36.49 -12.39 -3.61
C TRP A 61 -36.11 -13.87 -3.69
N LEU A 62 -36.79 -14.67 -2.86
CA LEU A 62 -36.91 -16.11 -3.04
C LEU A 62 -37.58 -16.40 -4.38
N GLY A 63 -36.85 -16.98 -5.33
CA GLY A 63 -37.40 -17.32 -6.64
C GLY A 63 -36.53 -18.23 -7.49
N ALA A 64 -36.42 -19.49 -7.07
CA ALA A 64 -36.29 -20.72 -7.89
C ALA A 64 -35.65 -20.67 -9.30
N ALA A 65 -34.54 -21.40 -9.46
CA ALA A 65 -34.26 -22.38 -10.53
C ALA A 65 -32.79 -22.80 -10.39
N ASP A 66 -32.47 -24.01 -9.93
CA ASP A 66 -32.29 -25.19 -10.80
C ASP A 66 -31.15 -24.97 -11.82
N GLU A 67 -29.92 -25.38 -11.46
CA GLU A 67 -29.19 -26.43 -12.18
C GLU A 67 -27.82 -26.64 -11.54
N ALA A 68 -27.55 -27.88 -11.15
CA ALA A 68 -26.23 -28.37 -10.79
C ALA A 68 -25.53 -28.92 -12.04
N PRO A 69 -24.24 -28.61 -12.27
CA PRO A 69 -23.37 -29.49 -13.04
C PRO A 69 -22.24 -30.01 -12.15
N LYS A 70 -22.43 -31.28 -11.77
CA LYS A 70 -21.51 -32.43 -11.84
C LYS A 70 -19.99 -32.18 -11.99
N GLU A 71 -19.28 -32.83 -11.07
CA GLU A 71 -17.85 -33.24 -10.95
C GLU A 71 -17.09 -33.42 -12.29
N GLU A 72 -15.78 -33.16 -12.40
CA GLU A 72 -14.70 -34.05 -11.92
C GLU A 72 -13.28 -33.43 -12.11
N PRO A 73 -12.22 -34.01 -11.51
CA PRO A 73 -10.96 -33.36 -11.12
C PRO A 73 -9.87 -33.40 -12.21
N ALA A 74 -8.92 -32.47 -12.16
CA ALA A 74 -7.70 -32.52 -12.96
C ALA A 74 -6.48 -32.08 -12.14
N GLU A 75 -5.48 -32.96 -12.18
CA GLU A 75 -4.21 -33.00 -11.48
C GLU A 75 -3.17 -32.02 -12.06
N GLU A 76 -2.17 -31.77 -11.21
CA GLU A 76 -0.76 -31.45 -11.50
C GLU A 76 -0.32 -30.02 -11.88
N GLU A 77 0.58 -29.52 -11.01
CA GLU A 77 1.47 -28.38 -11.17
C GLU A 77 2.41 -28.54 -12.39
N PRO A 78 3.10 -27.46 -12.82
CA PRO A 78 4.39 -27.20 -12.17
C PRO A 78 4.66 -25.73 -11.87
N ALA A 79 5.27 -25.52 -10.70
CA ALA A 79 5.80 -24.26 -10.22
C ALA A 79 6.68 -23.52 -11.25
N PRO A 80 6.50 -22.20 -11.47
CA PRO A 80 7.42 -21.43 -12.28
C PRO A 80 8.77 -21.28 -11.57
N VAL A 81 9.79 -21.85 -12.20
CA VAL A 81 11.21 -21.81 -11.81
C VAL A 81 11.68 -20.37 -11.64
N VAL A 82 12.04 -19.99 -10.40
CA VAL A 82 12.60 -18.67 -10.08
C VAL A 82 14.02 -18.56 -10.69
N PRO A 83 14.28 -17.62 -11.62
CA PRO A 83 15.63 -17.40 -12.11
C PRO A 83 16.52 -16.78 -11.03
N LYS A 84 17.63 -17.46 -10.69
CA LYS A 84 18.72 -16.92 -9.86
C LYS A 84 19.31 -15.67 -10.50
N ARG A 85 18.99 -14.50 -9.94
CA ARG A 85 19.66 -13.25 -10.28
C ARG A 85 21.09 -13.24 -9.69
N PRO A 86 22.13 -12.91 -10.48
CA PRO A 86 23.48 -12.74 -9.95
C PRO A 86 23.57 -11.51 -9.04
N ALA A 87 24.42 -11.62 -8.01
CA ALA A 87 24.63 -10.60 -6.99
C ALA A 87 25.07 -9.24 -7.59
N PRO A 88 24.54 -8.10 -7.10
CA PRO A 88 24.98 -6.80 -7.54
C PRO A 88 26.40 -6.51 -7.04
N LYS A 89 27.32 -6.24 -7.98
CA LYS A 89 28.65 -5.70 -7.68
C LYS A 89 28.48 -4.33 -7.01
N ARG A 90 29.13 -4.15 -5.84
CA ARG A 90 29.20 -2.88 -5.12
C ARG A 90 29.83 -1.80 -6.01
N ALA A 91 29.04 -0.80 -6.40
CA ALA A 91 29.55 0.42 -7.02
C ALA A 91 30.08 1.36 -5.94
N ALA A 92 31.23 1.99 -6.21
CA ALA A 92 31.89 2.94 -5.33
C ALA A 92 31.00 4.16 -5.01
N ALA A 93 31.05 4.61 -3.75
CA ALA A 93 30.27 5.72 -3.25
C ALA A 93 30.61 7.03 -3.99
N LYS A 94 29.64 7.59 -4.72
CA LYS A 94 29.73 8.96 -5.25
C LYS A 94 29.58 9.94 -4.09
N LYS A 95 30.55 10.84 -3.93
CA LYS A 95 30.50 11.96 -2.98
C LYS A 95 29.28 12.82 -3.27
N THR A 96 28.38 12.93 -2.30
CA THR A 96 27.18 13.77 -2.37
C THR A 96 27.58 15.23 -2.18
N THR A 97 27.38 16.05 -3.21
CA THR A 97 27.55 17.50 -3.13
C THR A 97 26.50 18.08 -2.17
N ALA A 98 26.95 18.91 -1.23
CA ALA A 98 26.11 19.54 -0.22
C ALA A 98 24.94 20.30 -0.87
N ARG A 99 23.71 19.88 -0.58
CA ARG A 99 22.50 20.57 -1.03
C ARG A 99 22.39 21.90 -0.28
N ARG A 100 22.36 23.00 -1.04
CA ARG A 100 22.11 24.33 -0.48
C ARG A 100 20.70 24.33 0.12
N ARG A 101 20.61 24.68 1.41
CA ARG A 101 19.33 24.84 2.08
C ARG A 101 18.60 26.06 1.48
N PRO A 102 17.28 25.96 1.23
CA PRO A 102 16.50 27.12 0.83
C PRO A 102 16.51 28.16 1.94
N LYS A 103 16.55 29.44 1.56
CA LYS A 103 16.43 30.55 2.52
C LYS A 103 14.99 30.62 2.97
N ILE A 104 14.77 30.58 4.28
CA ILE A 104 13.46 30.83 4.88
C ILE A 104 13.31 32.35 4.91
N VAL A 105 12.30 32.86 4.22
CA VAL A 105 11.97 34.29 4.16
C VAL A 105 10.80 34.57 5.10
N SER A 106 10.79 35.73 5.75
CA SER A 106 9.69 36.13 6.64
C SER A 106 8.45 36.55 5.84
N LEU A 107 7.28 36.51 6.47
CA LEU A 107 6.01 36.90 5.85
C LEU A 107 6.02 38.36 5.38
N GLU A 108 6.66 39.25 6.14
CA GLU A 108 6.80 40.67 5.79
C GLU A 108 7.60 40.87 4.48
N GLU A 109 8.66 40.08 4.28
CA GLU A 109 9.51 40.16 3.10
C GLU A 109 8.80 39.61 1.84
N ILE A 110 7.87 38.65 2.02
CA ILE A 110 7.02 38.11 0.94
C ILE A 110 5.97 39.14 0.50
N GLU A 111 5.41 39.94 1.42
CA GLU A 111 4.45 40.99 1.08
C GLU A 111 5.10 42.17 0.34
N ALA A 112 6.35 42.51 0.67
CA ALA A 112 7.10 43.56 -0.01
C ALA A 112 7.38 43.21 -1.48
N GLN A 113 7.70 41.95 -1.79
CA GLN A 113 7.97 41.50 -3.16
C GLN A 113 6.71 41.44 -4.03
N LYS A 114 5.52 41.33 -3.44
CA LYS A 114 4.25 41.31 -4.18
C LYS A 114 3.71 42.70 -4.54
N LYS A 115 4.26 43.77 -3.94
CA LYS A 115 3.82 45.15 -4.17
C LYS A 115 4.58 45.86 -5.30
N SER A 116 5.51 45.19 -6.00
CA SER A 116 6.19 45.73 -7.20
C SER A 116 5.51 45.32 -8.49
#